data_AF-A0A821R658-F1
#
_entry.id   AF-A0A821R658-F1
#
_cell.length_a   1.000
_cell.length_b   1.000
_cell.length_c   1.000
_cell.angle_alpha   90.00
_cell.angle_beta   90.00
_cell.angle_gamma   90.00
#
_symmetry.space_group_name_H-M   'P 1'
#
loop_
_entity.id
_entity.type
_entity.pdbx_description
1 polymer ?
#
loop_
_entity_poly.entity_id
_entity_poly.type
_entity_poly.pdbx_seq_one_letter_code
_entity_poly.pdbx_strand_id
1 'polypeptide(L)'
;MAAGPSTSSNNPPILPMHDKTPLSHLLEAAVQKTYHELYTMADVLPSKTNLERKKELVKFACRTRQLFIRILAVVKWATTAGKVNACETIQHFLENRARLIRETSDCLAQLARIKLLDARLPNFPITDAIDALTLGSV
;
A
#
# COMPACT_ATOMS: atom_id res chain seq x y z
N MET A 1 20.39 -40.56 5.48
CA MET A 1 21.01 -39.47 4.68
C MET A 1 19.90 -38.52 4.28
N ALA A 2 19.63 -37.50 5.09
CA ALA A 2 18.45 -36.63 4.96
C ALA A 2 18.76 -35.47 4.00
N ALA A 3 18.01 -35.38 2.91
CA ALA A 3 18.06 -34.25 1.99
C ALA A 3 17.33 -33.06 2.64
N GLY A 4 18.07 -32.01 3.00
CA GLY A 4 17.50 -30.74 3.45
C GLY A 4 16.84 -29.98 2.30
N PRO A 5 15.76 -29.24 2.54
CA PRO A 5 15.07 -28.51 1.48
C PRO A 5 15.89 -27.27 1.09
N SER A 6 16.36 -27.30 -0.16
CA SER A 6 16.53 -26.19 -1.11
C SER A 6 16.44 -24.76 -0.56
N THR A 7 17.59 -24.10 -0.52
CA THR A 7 17.84 -22.71 -0.93
C THR A 7 16.60 -21.80 -0.99
N SER A 8 16.29 -21.13 0.12
CA SER A 8 15.40 -19.96 0.11
C SER A 8 16.05 -18.88 -0.74
N SER A 9 15.53 -18.70 -1.96
CA SER A 9 15.86 -17.62 -2.89
C SER A 9 15.94 -16.30 -2.12
N ASN A 10 17.14 -15.76 -2.01
CA ASN A 10 17.45 -14.51 -1.33
C ASN A 10 17.09 -13.29 -2.20
N ASN A 11 16.10 -13.44 -3.08
CA ASN A 11 15.62 -12.36 -3.91
C ASN A 11 14.77 -11.42 -3.05
N PRO A 12 15.02 -10.10 -3.09
CA PRO A 12 14.18 -9.16 -2.37
C PRO A 12 12.72 -9.36 -2.83
N PRO A 13 11.75 -9.36 -1.90
CA PRO A 13 10.34 -9.51 -2.25
C PRO A 13 9.96 -8.41 -3.24
N ILE A 14 9.41 -8.81 -4.39
CA ILE A 14 8.85 -7.87 -5.36
C ILE A 14 7.76 -7.10 -4.63
N LEU A 15 8.02 -5.82 -4.38
CA LEU A 15 7.13 -4.96 -3.63
C LEU A 15 5.85 -4.74 -4.43
N PRO A 16 4.67 -4.63 -3.79
CA PRO A 16 3.54 -3.99 -4.41
C PRO A 16 4.02 -2.62 -4.85
N MET A 17 3.94 -2.37 -6.16
CA MET A 17 4.34 -1.12 -6.79
C MET A 17 3.46 -0.02 -6.19
N HIS A 18 3.91 0.61 -5.12
CA HIS A 18 3.32 1.88 -4.72
C HIS A 18 3.45 2.79 -5.95
N ASP A 19 2.38 3.50 -6.32
CA ASP A 19 2.35 4.40 -7.48
C ASP A 19 3.40 5.51 -7.35
N LYS A 20 4.66 5.17 -7.64
CA LYS A 20 5.79 6.07 -7.65
C LYS A 20 5.73 6.79 -8.97
N THR A 21 5.12 7.96 -8.98
CA THR A 21 5.11 8.82 -10.17
C THR A 21 6.55 9.30 -10.46
N PRO A 22 7.07 9.12 -11.68
CA PRO A 22 8.40 9.59 -12.01
C PRO A 22 8.46 11.10 -11.94
N LEU A 23 9.58 11.63 -11.43
CA LEU A 23 9.77 13.08 -11.30
C LEU A 23 9.72 13.81 -12.66
N SER A 24 10.04 13.13 -13.76
CA SER A 24 9.88 13.64 -15.13
C SER A 24 8.43 14.04 -15.42
N HIS A 25 7.45 13.18 -15.07
CA HIS A 25 6.03 13.49 -15.28
C HIS A 25 5.58 14.70 -14.48
N LEU A 26 6.10 14.87 -13.25
CA LEU A 26 5.78 16.04 -12.44
C LEU A 26 6.32 17.33 -13.08
N LEU A 27 7.53 17.27 -13.65
CA LEU A 27 8.13 18.40 -14.35
C LEU A 27 7.40 18.72 -15.65
N GLU A 28 7.08 17.72 -16.46
CA GLU A 28 6.32 17.87 -17.70
C GLU A 28 4.93 18.46 -17.42
N ALA A 29 4.21 17.95 -16.42
CA ALA A 29 2.91 18.48 -16.01
C ALA A 29 3.01 19.92 -15.51
N ALA A 30 4.07 20.26 -14.76
CA ALA A 30 4.33 21.62 -14.31
C ALA A 30 4.55 22.59 -15.46
N VAL A 31 5.40 22.20 -16.40
CA VAL A 31 5.71 22.98 -17.61
C VAL A 31 4.44 23.17 -18.43
N GLN A 32 3.70 22.10 -18.71
CA GLN A 32 2.45 22.16 -19.47
C GLN A 32 1.40 23.05 -18.81
N LYS A 33 1.26 22.96 -17.49
CA LYS A 33 0.37 23.83 -16.72
C LYS A 33 0.77 25.30 -16.84
N THR A 34 2.07 25.62 -16.72
CA THR A 34 2.53 27.01 -16.85
C THR A 34 2.34 27.57 -18.26
N TYR A 35 2.54 26.75 -19.30
CA TYR A 35 2.27 27.14 -20.68
C TYR A 35 0.79 27.36 -20.93
N HIS A 36 -0.08 26.48 -20.41
CA HIS A 36 -1.53 26.64 -20.54
C HIS A 36 -2.04 27.89 -19.79
N GLU A 37 -1.57 28.12 -18.56
CA GLU A 37 -1.89 29.34 -17.81
C GLU A 37 -1.36 30.60 -18.53
N LEU A 38 -0.20 30.55 -19.17
CA LEU A 38 0.33 31.67 -19.96
C LEU A 38 -0.50 31.94 -21.22
N TYR A 39 -0.89 30.88 -21.94
CA TYR A 39 -1.69 30.98 -23.16
C TYR A 39 -3.08 31.56 -22.87
N THR A 40 -3.74 31.07 -21.82
CA THR A 40 -5.03 31.59 -21.37
C THR A 40 -4.94 33.05 -20.92
N MET A 41 -3.86 33.46 -20.26
CA MET A 41 -3.65 34.88 -19.96
C MET A 41 -3.43 35.72 -21.22
N ALA A 42 -2.67 35.23 -22.20
CA ALA A 42 -2.44 35.93 -23.45
C ALA A 42 -3.73 36.17 -24.24
N ASP A 43 -4.69 35.23 -24.20
CA ASP A 43 -5.99 35.35 -24.86
C ASP A 43 -6.94 36.34 -24.17
N VAL A 44 -6.86 36.43 -22.84
CA VAL A 44 -7.69 37.33 -22.02
C VAL A 44 -7.10 38.75 -21.95
N LEU A 45 -5.82 38.91 -22.29
CA LEU A 45 -5.08 40.17 -22.28
C LEU A 45 -5.74 41.30 -23.10
N PRO A 46 -6.21 41.13 -24.35
CA PRO A 46 -6.80 42.21 -25.14
C PRO A 46 -8.08 42.81 -24.53
N SER A 47 -8.82 42.07 -23.70
CA SER A 47 -10.13 42.50 -23.18
C SER A 47 -10.09 43.30 -21.85
N LYS A 48 -8.98 43.26 -21.10
CA LYS A 48 -8.89 43.84 -19.73
C LYS A 48 -8.30 45.25 -19.64
N THR A 49 -8.50 45.96 -18.54
CA THR A 49 -7.85 47.28 -18.32
C THR A 49 -6.37 47.12 -17.94
N ASN A 50 -5.53 48.14 -18.21
CA ASN A 50 -4.08 48.08 -17.96
C ASN A 50 -3.69 47.76 -16.50
N LEU A 51 -4.49 48.21 -15.53
CA LEU A 51 -4.24 47.96 -14.10
C LEU A 51 -4.51 46.50 -13.72
N GLU A 52 -5.58 45.91 -14.28
CA GLU A 52 -5.94 44.51 -14.04
C GLU A 52 -4.93 43.56 -14.67
N ARG A 53 -4.48 43.86 -15.90
CA ARG A 53 -3.39 43.12 -16.57
C ARG A 53 -2.14 43.05 -15.71
N LYS A 54 -1.72 44.18 -15.12
CA LYS A 54 -0.50 44.24 -14.29
C LYS A 54 -0.64 43.41 -13.01
N LYS A 55 -1.81 43.46 -12.35
CA LYS A 55 -2.09 42.64 -11.17
C LYS A 55 -2.10 41.15 -11.49
N GLU A 56 -2.69 40.76 -12.62
CA GLU A 56 -2.78 39.36 -13.06
C GLU A 56 -1.41 38.79 -13.42
N LEU A 57 -0.58 39.55 -14.13
CA LEU A 57 0.79 39.15 -14.46
C LEU A 57 1.67 38.93 -13.21
N VAL A 58 1.58 39.82 -12.23
CA VAL A 58 2.32 39.65 -10.96
C VAL A 58 1.84 38.40 -10.22
N LYS A 59 0.52 38.18 -10.14
CA LYS A 59 -0.05 36.98 -9.52
C LYS A 59 0.41 35.70 -10.23
N PHE A 60 0.42 35.70 -11.57
CA PHE A 60 0.95 34.60 -12.37
C PHE A 60 2.43 34.33 -12.05
N ALA A 61 3.27 35.35 -12.09
CA ALA A 61 4.69 35.21 -11.81
C ALA A 61 4.94 34.65 -10.40
N CYS A 62 4.22 35.13 -9.39
CA CYS A 62 4.30 34.61 -8.02
C CYS A 62 3.85 33.14 -7.94
N ARG A 63 2.72 32.78 -8.56
CA ARG A 63 2.19 31.41 -8.58
C ARG A 63 3.15 30.44 -9.27
N THR A 64 3.66 30.81 -10.44
CA THR A 64 4.63 30.02 -11.22
C THR A 64 5.93 29.84 -10.44
N ARG A 65 6.45 30.91 -9.83
CA ARG A 65 7.64 30.83 -8.96
C ARG A 65 7.42 29.87 -7.79
N GLN A 66 6.30 29.96 -7.08
CA GLN A 66 6.02 29.09 -5.95
C GLN A 66 5.91 27.61 -6.37
N LEU A 67 5.33 27.35 -7.53
CA LEU A 67 5.23 26.00 -8.10
C LEU A 67 6.63 25.41 -8.36
N PHE A 68 7.52 26.15 -9.03
CA PHE A 68 8.88 25.68 -9.27
C PHE A 68 9.73 25.55 -8.01
N ILE A 69 9.53 26.41 -7.00
CA ILE A 69 10.18 26.25 -5.69
C ILE A 69 9.74 24.95 -5.00
N ARG A 70 8.45 24.61 -5.05
CA ARG A 70 7.94 23.34 -4.50
C ARG A 70 8.54 22.14 -5.23
N ILE A 71 8.62 22.19 -6.55
CA ILE A 71 9.24 21.11 -7.34
C ILE A 71 10.73 21.01 -7.01
N LEU A 72 11.45 22.12 -6.89
CA LEU A 72 12.85 22.12 -6.48
C LEU A 72 13.04 21.48 -5.11
N ALA A 73 12.16 21.75 -4.14
CA ALA A 73 12.19 21.09 -2.84
C ALA A 73 12.02 19.57 -2.96
N VAL A 74 11.10 19.11 -3.82
CA VAL A 74 10.92 17.67 -4.12
C VAL A 74 12.15 17.08 -4.77
N VAL A 75 12.79 17.77 -5.73
CA VAL A 75 14.05 17.33 -6.37
C VAL A 75 15.16 17.19 -5.33
N LYS A 76 15.32 18.17 -4.44
CA LYS A 76 16.32 18.12 -3.36
C LYS A 76 16.03 17.03 -2.34
N TRP A 77 14.77 16.67 -2.13
CA TRP A 77 14.40 15.53 -1.29
C TRP A 77 14.64 14.19 -2.00
N ALA A 78 14.35 14.11 -3.30
CA ALA A 78 14.51 12.91 -4.11
C ALA A 78 15.96 12.39 -4.15
N THR A 79 16.97 13.27 -4.03
CA THR A 79 18.37 12.85 -3.88
C THR A 79 18.63 12.04 -2.60
N THR A 80 17.82 12.23 -1.57
CA THR A 80 17.89 11.47 -0.30
C THR A 80 16.89 10.30 -0.27
N ALA A 81 15.95 10.24 -1.21
CA ALA A 81 14.89 9.23 -1.26
C ALA A 81 15.42 7.79 -1.43
N GLY A 82 16.65 7.59 -1.91
CA GLY A 82 17.27 6.25 -1.96
C GLY A 82 17.31 5.55 -0.59
N LYS A 83 17.56 6.31 0.49
CA LYS A 83 17.55 5.77 1.86
C LYS A 83 16.13 5.38 2.30
N VAL A 84 15.15 6.19 1.91
CA VAL A 84 13.72 5.95 2.21
C VAL A 84 13.23 4.71 1.48
N ASN A 85 13.62 4.51 0.22
CA ASN A 85 13.25 3.33 -0.57
C ASN A 85 13.77 2.01 0.02
N ALA A 86 14.98 2.02 0.59
CA ALA A 86 15.51 0.87 1.32
C ALA A 86 14.70 0.58 2.59
N CYS A 87 14.33 1.62 3.34
CA CYS A 87 13.49 1.48 4.53
C CYS A 87 12.10 0.94 4.19
N GLU A 88 11.47 1.43 3.12
CA GLU A 88 10.18 0.94 2.61
C GLU A 88 10.25 -0.55 2.25
N THR A 89 11.35 -0.99 1.63
CA THR A 89 11.58 -2.40 1.30
C THR A 89 11.63 -3.27 2.57
N ILE A 90 12.36 -2.82 3.59
CA ILE A 90 12.49 -3.53 4.87
C ILE A 90 11.15 -3.55 5.60
N GLN A 91 10.45 -2.41 5.66
CA GLN A 91 9.14 -2.29 6.28
C GLN A 91 8.15 -3.29 5.66
N HIS A 92 8.07 -3.34 4.33
CA HIS A 92 7.20 -4.28 3.64
C HIS A 92 7.57 -5.74 3.92
N PHE A 93 8.87 -6.06 3.97
CA PHE A 93 9.30 -7.41 4.36
C PHE A 93 8.80 -7.76 5.77
N LEU A 94 8.99 -6.87 6.74
CA LEU A 94 8.55 -7.07 8.12
C LEU A 94 7.03 -7.22 8.22
N GLU A 95 6.27 -6.38 7.52
CA GLU A 95 4.81 -6.44 7.47
C GLU A 95 4.32 -7.77 6.88
N ASN A 96 4.92 -8.22 5.77
CA ASN A 96 4.56 -9.50 5.17
C ASN A 96 4.87 -10.68 6.11
N ARG A 97 6.02 -10.65 6.81
CA ARG A 97 6.36 -11.68 7.80
C ARG A 97 5.40 -11.68 8.98
N ALA A 98 5.08 -10.51 9.52
CA ALA A 98 4.11 -10.37 10.62
C ALA A 98 2.72 -10.89 10.22
N ARG A 99 2.28 -10.61 8.99
CA ARG A 99 1.02 -11.13 8.44
C ARG A 99 1.02 -12.66 8.39
N LEU A 100 2.06 -13.28 7.82
CA LEU A 100 2.15 -14.74 7.71
C LEU A 100 2.15 -15.44 9.08
N ILE A 101 2.85 -14.86 10.06
CA ILE A 101 2.87 -15.40 11.43
C ILE A 101 1.47 -15.34 12.04
N ARG A 102 0.75 -14.22 11.85
CA ARG A 102 -0.62 -14.06 12.34
C ARG A 102 -1.57 -15.05 11.68
N GLU A 103 -1.55 -15.14 10.35
CA GLU A 103 -2.40 -16.09 9.59
C GLU A 103 -2.14 -17.54 10.01
N THR A 104 -0.88 -17.90 10.23
CA THR A 104 -0.52 -19.24 10.71
C THR A 104 -1.08 -19.49 12.12
N SER A 105 -0.95 -18.52 13.02
CA SER A 105 -1.51 -18.59 14.37
C SER A 105 -3.04 -18.76 14.33
N ASP A 106 -3.71 -17.99 13.49
CA ASP A 106 -5.17 -18.05 13.35
C ASP A 106 -5.63 -19.41 12.80
N CYS A 107 -4.92 -19.94 11.80
CA CYS A 107 -5.16 -21.28 11.25
C CYS A 107 -4.95 -22.38 12.31
N LEU A 108 -3.86 -22.31 13.09
CA LEU A 108 -3.60 -23.26 14.17
C LEU A 108 -4.67 -23.20 15.26
N ALA A 109 -5.10 -22.00 15.65
CA ALA A 109 -6.18 -21.82 16.61
C ALA A 109 -7.51 -22.40 16.10
N GLN A 110 -7.82 -22.20 14.82
CA GLN A 110 -9.01 -22.77 14.17
C GLN A 110 -8.95 -24.30 14.13
N LEU A 111 -7.80 -24.86 13.75
CA LEU A 111 -7.59 -26.31 13.70
C LEU A 111 -7.79 -26.95 15.09
N ALA A 112 -7.17 -26.37 16.12
CA ALA A 112 -7.25 -26.85 17.49
C ALA A 112 -8.66 -26.78 18.07
N ARG A 113 -9.40 -25.71 17.78
CA ARG A 113 -10.71 -25.46 18.40
C ARG A 113 -11.90 -26.01 17.64
N ILE A 114 -11.78 -26.23 16.34
CA ILE A 114 -12.93 -26.65 15.52
C ILE A 114 -12.66 -28.05 14.97
N LYS A 115 -11.62 -28.19 14.14
CA LYS A 115 -11.39 -29.42 13.38
C LYS A 115 -10.97 -30.61 14.24
N LEU A 116 -10.18 -30.38 15.28
CA LEU A 116 -9.76 -31.44 16.20
C LEU A 116 -10.88 -31.88 17.15
N LEU A 117 -11.82 -31.00 17.49
CA LEU A 117 -12.97 -31.38 18.30
C LEU A 117 -13.92 -32.27 17.50
N ASP A 118 -14.19 -31.92 16.23
CA ASP A 118 -15.03 -32.75 15.33
C ASP A 118 -14.39 -34.11 15.02
N ALA A 119 -13.05 -34.21 15.08
CA ALA A 119 -12.34 -35.46 14.88
C ALA A 119 -12.32 -36.37 16.12
N ARG A 120 -12.69 -35.86 17.31
CA ARG A 120 -12.81 -36.70 18.51
C ARG A 120 -14.11 -37.49 18.44
N LEU A 121 -14.02 -38.81 18.57
CA LEU A 121 -15.21 -39.64 18.71
C LEU A 121 -15.99 -39.19 19.96
N PRO A 122 -17.33 -39.01 19.84
CA PRO A 122 -18.18 -38.75 20.99
C PRO A 122 -18.00 -39.85 22.05
N ASN A 123 -18.15 -39.50 23.32
CA ASN A 123 -18.23 -40.53 24.35
C ASN A 123 -19.52 -41.32 24.14
N PHE A 124 -19.42 -42.65 24.00
CA PHE A 124 -20.58 -43.51 23.85
C PHE A 124 -21.05 -43.96 25.24
N PRO A 125 -22.24 -43.55 25.72
CA PRO A 125 -22.75 -43.99 27.00
C PRO A 125 -23.20 -45.45 26.89
N ILE A 126 -22.29 -46.36 27.27
CA ILE A 126 -22.53 -47.81 27.20
C ILE A 126 -23.68 -48.20 28.14
N THR A 127 -23.80 -47.56 29.30
CA THR A 127 -24.88 -47.83 30.27
C THR A 127 -26.25 -47.47 29.71
N ASP A 128 -26.40 -46.33 29.04
CA ASP A 128 -27.66 -45.94 28.39
C ASP A 128 -28.02 -46.90 27.24
N ALA A 129 -27.02 -47.35 26.48
CA ALA A 129 -27.23 -48.35 25.43
C ALA A 129 -27.69 -49.71 26.00
N ILE A 130 -27.15 -50.12 27.16
CA ILE A 130 -27.58 -51.32 27.87
C ILE A 130 -29.02 -51.13 28.37
N ASP A 131 -29.34 -50.00 28.99
CA ASP A 131 -30.69 -49.73 29.48
C ASP A 131 -31.71 -49.70 28.32
N ALA A 132 -31.38 -49.12 27.16
CA ALA A 132 -32.22 -49.22 25.96
C ALA A 132 -32.42 -50.67 25.48
N LEU A 133 -31.39 -51.51 25.55
CA LEU A 133 -31.44 -52.92 25.16
C LEU A 133 -32.22 -53.80 26.14
N THR A 134 -32.12 -53.51 27.44
CA THR A 134 -32.71 -54.35 28.50
C THR A 134 -34.10 -53.87 28.90
N LEU A 135 -34.37 -52.57 28.86
CA LEU A 135 -35.64 -51.95 29.25
C LEU A 135 -36.48 -51.49 28.05
N GLY A 136 -35.94 -51.53 26.82
CA GLY A 136 -36.70 -51.30 25.59
C GLY A 136 -37.14 -49.85 25.36
N SER A 137 -36.40 -48.85 25.87
CA SER A 137 -36.72 -47.44 25.66
C SER A 137 -35.80 -46.75 24.65
N VAL A 138 -36.43 -45.88 23.85
CA VAL A 138 -35.87 -45.04 22.77
C VAL A 138 -34.90 -43.97 23.25
#